data_AF-A0A2A7UD59-F1
#
_entry.id   AF-A0A2A7UD59-F1
#
_cell.length_a   1.000
_cell.length_b   1.000
_cell.length_c   1.000
_cell.angle_alpha   90.00
_cell.angle_beta   90.00
_cell.angle_gamma   90.00
#
_symmetry.space_group_name_H-M   'P 1'
#
loop_
_entity.id
_entity.type
_entity.pdbx_description
1 polymer ?
#
loop_
_entity_poly.entity_id
_entity_poly.type
_entity_poly.pdbx_seq_one_letter_code
_entity_poly.pdbx_strand_id
1 'polypeptide(L)'
;MTTTVDTNHAATLADAITRRLPDAQDLAAPAHRIADDLVALGRLVPAEDWLILGGSMARGEPTLIHHHGGRVLISDVDLLYVHSAPEPAKPLDQLKAMAERCFPSVDIMVLPEHQYRHLHTSLGYDFKNLGLDLAGHGLPEHTPVRLDDRDAYEILLYYVQAHYWHDLNTKWLAGCDTAQFHLLVNRLCIKVLRATAMLDGAYAHHDFASMAPHLSEQMRAELRWRTDPTQPPLDPGRFWHYLHDAFRRFDYVFGGPRPDAVRLSRYAVTNSGQVIARHHRIAHDLARQVAAAWVAKPDLGELATVEAAIWSRVTGWAGTKPAPGPSAYFAAHQREIHDHLLAMKVQTT
;
A
#
# COMPACT_ATOMS: atom_id res chain seq x y z
N MET A 1 -31.46 -14.95 11.27
CA MET A 1 -32.45 -14.16 10.50
C MET A 1 -31.75 -12.89 10.06
N THR A 2 -31.51 -12.74 8.76
CA THR A 2 -30.97 -11.50 8.17
C THR A 2 -32.11 -10.49 8.07
N THR A 3 -31.91 -9.28 8.59
CA THR A 3 -32.94 -8.22 8.56
C THR A 3 -32.91 -7.47 7.22
N THR A 4 -33.99 -6.77 6.87
CA THR A 4 -34.04 -5.96 5.63
C THR A 4 -32.98 -4.84 5.62
N VAL A 5 -32.62 -4.33 6.81
CA VAL A 5 -31.53 -3.36 7.00
C VAL A 5 -30.18 -3.98 6.63
N ASP A 6 -29.94 -5.23 7.06
CA ASP A 6 -28.73 -5.97 6.73
C ASP A 6 -28.58 -6.19 5.22
N THR A 7 -29.67 -6.55 4.53
CA THR A 7 -29.65 -6.77 3.08
C THR A 7 -29.31 -5.49 2.33
N ASN A 8 -29.84 -4.33 2.76
CA ASN A 8 -29.53 -3.04 2.16
C ASN A 8 -28.09 -2.59 2.45
N HIS A 9 -27.56 -2.87 3.64
CA HIS A 9 -26.18 -2.57 4.01
C HIS A 9 -25.19 -3.43 3.21
N ALA A 10 -25.41 -4.74 3.11
CA ALA A 10 -24.58 -5.63 2.31
C ALA A 10 -24.57 -5.24 0.82
N ALA A 11 -25.73 -4.85 0.27
CA ALA A 11 -25.80 -4.37 -1.11
C ALA A 11 -24.99 -3.07 -1.31
N THR A 12 -25.16 -2.09 -0.43
CA THR A 12 -24.41 -0.83 -0.46
C THR A 12 -22.91 -1.06 -0.33
N LEU A 13 -22.50 -1.98 0.55
CA LEU A 13 -21.10 -2.32 0.75
C LEU A 13 -20.51 -3.02 -0.49
N ALA A 14 -21.23 -3.96 -1.10
CA ALA A 14 -20.80 -4.65 -2.32
C ALA A 14 -20.55 -3.68 -3.49
N ASP A 15 -21.45 -2.71 -3.68
CA ASP A 15 -21.27 -1.65 -4.67
C ASP A 15 -20.05 -0.80 -4.33
N ALA A 16 -19.91 -0.39 -3.06
CA ALA A 16 -18.81 0.47 -2.62
C ALA A 16 -17.43 -0.17 -2.81
N ILE A 17 -17.28 -1.47 -2.53
CA ILE A 17 -16.00 -2.19 -2.66
C ILE A 17 -15.61 -2.48 -4.11
N THR A 18 -16.52 -2.37 -5.08
CA THR A 18 -16.20 -2.60 -6.50
C THR A 18 -16.39 -1.38 -7.39
N ARG A 19 -16.83 -0.24 -6.84
CA ARG A 19 -17.23 0.97 -7.59
C ARG A 19 -16.21 1.53 -8.59
N ARG A 20 -14.91 1.22 -8.42
CA ARG A 20 -13.84 1.71 -9.31
C ARG A 20 -13.37 0.66 -10.32
N LEU A 21 -13.83 -0.58 -10.23
CA LEU A 21 -13.43 -1.65 -11.14
C LEU A 21 -14.19 -1.53 -12.47
N PRO A 22 -13.51 -1.68 -13.62
CA PRO A 22 -14.14 -1.53 -14.94
C PRO A 22 -15.23 -2.58 -15.20
N ASP A 23 -15.08 -3.76 -14.59
CA ASP A 23 -15.97 -4.92 -14.79
C ASP A 23 -16.88 -5.16 -13.56
N ALA A 24 -17.25 -4.10 -12.83
CA ALA A 24 -17.99 -4.23 -11.56
C ALA A 24 -19.28 -5.07 -11.67
N GLN A 25 -19.95 -5.03 -12.83
CA GLN A 25 -21.15 -5.84 -13.09
C GLN A 25 -20.88 -7.35 -13.03
N ASP A 26 -19.75 -7.80 -13.61
CA ASP A 26 -19.33 -9.21 -13.59
C ASP A 26 -18.84 -9.65 -12.19
N LEU A 27 -18.66 -8.68 -11.29
CA LEU A 27 -18.20 -8.87 -9.93
C LEU A 27 -19.32 -8.77 -8.89
N ALA A 28 -20.58 -8.58 -9.28
CA ALA A 28 -21.69 -8.41 -8.34
C ALA A 28 -21.83 -9.59 -7.36
N ALA A 29 -21.83 -10.83 -7.86
CA ALA A 29 -21.96 -12.02 -7.02
C ALA A 29 -20.78 -12.21 -6.03
N PRO A 30 -19.50 -12.14 -6.44
CA PRO A 30 -18.39 -12.18 -5.48
C PRO A 30 -18.37 -10.98 -4.54
N ALA A 31 -18.73 -9.78 -5.00
CA ALA A 31 -18.82 -8.59 -4.16
C ALA A 31 -19.87 -8.75 -3.05
N HIS A 32 -21.05 -9.28 -3.35
CA HIS A 32 -22.06 -9.56 -2.33
C HIS A 32 -21.59 -10.58 -1.30
N ARG A 33 -20.93 -11.67 -1.71
CA ARG A 33 -20.39 -12.64 -0.74
C ARG A 33 -19.37 -11.99 0.20
N ILE A 34 -18.45 -11.19 -0.35
CA ILE A 34 -17.47 -10.47 0.47
C ILE A 34 -18.17 -9.47 1.40
N ALA A 35 -19.18 -8.75 0.91
CA ALA A 35 -19.96 -7.82 1.73
C ALA A 35 -20.73 -8.52 2.85
N ASP A 36 -21.33 -9.69 2.60
CA ASP A 36 -22.00 -10.50 3.61
C ASP A 36 -21.04 -10.92 4.72
N ASP A 37 -19.83 -11.38 4.36
CA ASP A 37 -18.78 -11.74 5.33
C ASP A 37 -18.31 -10.52 6.14
N LEU A 38 -18.16 -9.36 5.50
CA LEU A 38 -17.79 -8.10 6.16
C LEU A 38 -18.87 -7.60 7.12
N VAL A 39 -20.15 -7.66 6.73
CA VAL A 39 -21.28 -7.33 7.61
C VAL A 39 -21.36 -8.31 8.79
N ALA A 40 -21.09 -9.60 8.54
CA ALA A 40 -21.03 -10.59 9.61
C ALA A 40 -19.91 -10.29 10.63
N LEU A 41 -18.76 -9.78 10.18
CA LEU A 41 -17.72 -9.26 11.06
C LEU A 41 -18.19 -8.02 11.84
N GLY A 42 -18.85 -7.07 11.17
CA GLY A 42 -19.38 -5.86 11.81
C GLY A 42 -20.33 -6.16 12.96
N ARG A 43 -21.20 -7.17 12.82
CA ARG A 43 -22.12 -7.63 13.89
C ARG A 43 -21.43 -8.18 15.14
N LEU A 44 -20.13 -8.48 15.08
CA LEU A 44 -19.38 -8.93 16.24
C LEU A 44 -18.94 -7.75 17.13
N VAL A 45 -18.97 -6.53 16.61
CA VAL A 45 -18.60 -5.32 17.33
C VAL A 45 -19.85 -4.73 17.98
N PRO A 46 -19.79 -4.36 19.26
CA PRO A 46 -20.94 -3.79 19.96
C PRO A 46 -21.27 -2.39 19.44
N ALA A 47 -22.48 -1.90 19.74
CA ALA A 47 -23.03 -0.68 19.13
C ALA A 47 -22.30 0.62 19.53
N GLU A 48 -21.50 0.56 20.59
CA GLU A 48 -20.65 1.64 21.10
C GLU A 48 -19.23 1.67 20.51
N ASP A 49 -18.88 0.66 19.70
CA ASP A 49 -17.57 0.51 19.07
C ASP A 49 -17.74 0.44 17.53
N TRP A 50 -16.65 0.56 16.77
CA TRP A 50 -16.70 0.60 15.31
C TRP A 50 -15.77 -0.43 14.68
N LEU A 51 -16.21 -1.00 13.57
CA LEU A 51 -15.38 -1.75 12.65
C LEU A 51 -15.39 -1.08 11.28
N ILE A 52 -14.23 -0.59 10.87
CA ILE A 52 -14.08 0.21 9.65
C ILE A 52 -13.20 -0.56 8.67
N LEU A 53 -13.69 -0.75 7.44
CA LEU A 53 -12.91 -1.30 6.34
C LEU A 53 -12.10 -0.19 5.67
N GLY A 54 -10.81 -0.45 5.44
CA GLY A 54 -9.87 0.46 4.80
C GLY A 54 -9.28 -0.09 3.50
N GLY A 55 -8.10 0.41 3.15
CA GLY A 55 -7.26 -0.22 2.12
C GLY A 55 -7.82 -0.16 0.70
N SER A 56 -7.45 -1.15 -0.12
CA SER A 56 -7.94 -1.24 -1.51
C SER A 56 -9.44 -1.48 -1.59
N MET A 57 -10.01 -2.13 -0.58
CA MET A 57 -11.45 -2.40 -0.49
C MET A 57 -12.23 -1.10 -0.31
N ALA A 58 -11.83 -0.24 0.64
CA ALA A 58 -12.46 1.07 0.86
C ALA A 58 -12.27 2.04 -0.31
N ARG A 59 -11.15 1.90 -1.03
CA ARG A 59 -10.93 2.58 -2.32
C ARG A 59 -11.80 2.01 -3.45
N GLY A 60 -12.51 0.90 -3.28
CA GLY A 60 -13.36 0.34 -4.32
C GLY A 60 -12.58 -0.34 -5.46
N GLU A 61 -11.33 -0.72 -5.21
CA GLU A 61 -10.41 -1.32 -6.20
C GLU A 61 -9.67 -2.55 -5.65
N PRO A 62 -10.38 -3.52 -5.06
CA PRO A 62 -9.77 -4.76 -4.62
C PRO A 62 -9.24 -5.56 -5.79
N THR A 63 -8.30 -6.45 -5.50
CA THR A 63 -7.75 -7.35 -6.50
C THR A 63 -8.49 -8.68 -6.46
N LEU A 64 -9.18 -8.99 -7.55
CA LEU A 64 -9.93 -10.22 -7.76
C LEU A 64 -9.34 -10.96 -8.96
N ILE A 65 -9.00 -12.24 -8.80
CA ILE A 65 -8.47 -13.08 -9.89
C ILE A 65 -9.44 -14.20 -10.25
N HIS A 66 -9.37 -14.68 -11.49
CA HIS A 66 -10.12 -15.86 -11.90
C HIS A 66 -9.56 -17.12 -11.24
N HIS A 67 -10.44 -17.94 -10.66
CA HIS A 67 -10.09 -19.23 -10.07
C HIS A 67 -11.30 -20.18 -10.09
N HIS A 68 -11.11 -21.40 -10.60
CA HIS A 68 -12.14 -22.47 -10.69
C HIS A 68 -13.54 -21.99 -11.12
N GLY A 69 -13.63 -21.17 -12.18
CA GLY A 69 -14.90 -20.68 -12.71
C GLY A 69 -15.54 -19.53 -11.94
N GLY A 70 -14.86 -18.96 -10.94
CA GLY A 70 -15.26 -17.78 -10.19
C GLY A 70 -14.16 -16.73 -10.07
N ARG A 71 -14.44 -15.68 -9.28
CA ARG A 71 -13.47 -14.65 -8.88
C ARG A 71 -13.16 -14.79 -7.39
N VAL A 72 -11.89 -14.76 -7.04
CA VAL A 72 -11.40 -14.87 -5.66
C VAL A 72 -10.63 -13.61 -5.29
N LEU A 73 -10.87 -13.12 -4.06
CA LEU A 73 -10.17 -11.98 -3.49
C LEU A 73 -8.74 -12.38 -3.13
N ILE A 74 -7.75 -11.63 -3.63
CA ILE A 74 -6.34 -11.79 -3.25
C ILE A 74 -5.76 -10.54 -2.59
N SER A 75 -6.53 -9.46 -2.52
CA SER A 75 -6.19 -8.33 -1.66
C SER A 75 -6.23 -8.76 -0.19
N ASP A 76 -5.32 -8.18 0.59
CA ASP A 76 -5.43 -8.05 2.03
C ASP A 76 -6.69 -7.25 2.43
N VAL A 77 -7.25 -7.60 3.59
CA VAL A 77 -8.39 -6.88 4.20
C VAL A 77 -7.87 -6.07 5.38
N ASP A 78 -7.86 -4.75 5.22
CA ASP A 78 -7.45 -3.80 6.25
C ASP A 78 -8.67 -3.40 7.11
N LEU A 79 -8.66 -3.74 8.40
CA LEU A 79 -9.71 -3.41 9.35
C LEU A 79 -9.19 -2.51 10.47
N LEU A 80 -10.00 -1.53 10.85
CA LEU A 80 -9.78 -0.69 12.03
C LEU A 80 -10.90 -0.91 13.03
N TYR A 81 -10.56 -1.47 14.20
CA TYR A 81 -11.41 -1.50 15.37
C TYR A 81 -11.20 -0.22 16.17
N VAL A 82 -12.25 0.58 16.32
CA VAL A 82 -12.25 1.76 17.19
C VAL A 82 -13.11 1.47 18.42
N HIS A 83 -12.57 1.65 19.62
CA HIS A 83 -13.31 1.41 20.86
C HIS A 83 -13.51 2.69 21.68
N SER A 84 -14.70 2.87 22.22
CA SER A 84 -15.03 4.03 23.07
C SER A 84 -14.61 3.83 24.53
N ALA A 85 -14.64 2.59 25.01
CA ALA A 85 -14.21 2.21 26.36
C ALA A 85 -12.67 2.17 26.48
N PRO A 86 -12.08 2.04 27.69
CA PRO A 86 -10.63 1.92 27.87
C PRO A 86 -10.01 0.71 27.16
N GLU A 87 -10.80 -0.36 26.97
CA GLU A 87 -10.41 -1.59 26.29
C GLU A 87 -11.50 -1.98 25.28
N PRO A 88 -11.17 -2.72 24.21
CA PRO A 88 -12.17 -3.24 23.28
C PRO A 88 -13.20 -4.11 24.00
N ALA A 89 -14.48 -3.83 23.80
CA ALA A 89 -15.54 -4.59 24.45
C ALA A 89 -15.66 -6.02 23.91
N LYS A 90 -15.21 -6.25 22.67
CA LYS A 90 -15.10 -7.59 22.06
C LYS A 90 -13.69 -8.16 22.26
N PRO A 91 -13.55 -9.43 22.70
CA PRO A 91 -12.25 -10.11 22.66
C PRO A 91 -11.70 -10.15 21.23
N LEU A 92 -10.55 -9.52 21.01
CA LEU A 92 -9.93 -9.38 19.69
C LEU A 92 -9.65 -10.74 19.03
N ASP A 93 -9.35 -11.77 19.82
CA ASP A 93 -9.13 -13.13 19.32
C ASP A 93 -10.36 -13.70 18.59
N GLN A 94 -11.57 -13.38 19.04
CA GLN A 94 -12.80 -13.85 18.39
C GLN A 94 -13.03 -13.14 17.06
N LEU A 95 -12.79 -11.83 17.01
CA LEU A 95 -12.89 -11.06 15.77
C LEU A 95 -11.84 -11.54 14.76
N LYS A 96 -10.59 -11.72 15.22
CA LYS A 96 -9.48 -12.20 14.42
C LYS A 96 -9.76 -13.59 13.84
N ALA A 97 -10.18 -14.54 14.69
CA ALA A 97 -10.51 -15.89 14.24
C ALA A 97 -11.64 -15.92 13.21
N MET A 98 -12.64 -15.04 13.33
CA MET A 98 -13.68 -14.90 12.32
C MET A 98 -13.12 -14.33 11.01
N ALA A 99 -12.33 -13.26 11.10
CA ALA A 99 -11.82 -12.58 9.92
C ALA A 99 -10.88 -13.49 9.12
N GLU A 100 -9.99 -14.23 9.79
CA GLU A 100 -9.09 -15.23 9.19
C GLU A 100 -9.85 -16.43 8.59
N ARG A 101 -11.09 -16.69 9.03
CA ARG A 101 -11.94 -17.72 8.43
C ARG A 101 -12.62 -17.24 7.14
N CYS A 102 -12.97 -15.96 7.08
CA CYS A 102 -13.63 -15.36 5.92
C CYS A 102 -12.63 -14.93 4.83
N PHE A 103 -11.43 -14.50 5.22
CA PHE A 103 -10.47 -13.88 4.31
C PHE A 103 -9.07 -14.47 4.46
N PRO A 104 -8.32 -14.60 3.35
CA PRO A 104 -7.00 -15.24 3.36
C PRO A 104 -5.90 -14.39 3.99
N SER A 105 -6.08 -13.07 4.06
CA SER A 105 -5.12 -12.12 4.65
C SER A 105 -5.90 -10.97 5.26
N VAL A 106 -5.78 -10.78 6.57
CA VAL A 106 -6.47 -9.71 7.31
C VAL A 106 -5.50 -9.04 8.25
N ASP A 107 -5.45 -7.71 8.18
CA ASP A 107 -4.76 -6.86 9.14
C ASP A 107 -5.81 -6.14 9.99
N ILE A 108 -5.79 -6.39 11.30
CA ILE A 108 -6.69 -5.73 12.26
C ILE A 108 -5.86 -4.79 13.11
N MET A 109 -6.11 -3.50 12.95
CA MET A 109 -5.59 -2.43 13.79
C MET A 109 -6.64 -2.07 14.84
N VAL A 110 -6.20 -1.80 16.06
CA VAL A 110 -7.08 -1.48 17.19
C VAL A 110 -6.60 -0.20 17.83
N LEU A 111 -7.53 0.73 18.06
CA LEU A 111 -7.22 1.99 18.72
C LEU A 111 -8.43 2.57 19.46
N PRO A 112 -8.21 3.28 20.57
CA PRO A 112 -9.28 3.97 21.28
C PRO A 112 -9.77 5.18 20.47
N GLU A 113 -11.03 5.56 20.66
CA GLU A 113 -11.70 6.62 19.90
C GLU A 113 -10.96 7.97 19.95
N HIS A 114 -10.34 8.32 21.09
CA HIS A 114 -9.55 9.54 21.16
C HIS A 114 -8.34 9.53 20.20
N GLN A 115 -7.64 8.40 20.06
CA GLN A 115 -6.56 8.26 19.08
C GLN A 115 -7.10 8.25 17.65
N TYR A 116 -8.29 7.70 17.43
CA TYR A 116 -8.95 7.77 16.12
C TYR A 116 -9.10 9.22 15.72
N ARG A 117 -9.62 10.08 16.59
CA ARG A 117 -9.83 11.50 16.29
C ARG A 117 -8.53 12.22 15.90
N HIS A 118 -7.41 11.88 16.54
CA HIS A 118 -6.09 12.46 16.27
C HIS A 118 -5.31 11.79 15.12
N LEU A 119 -5.86 10.74 14.51
CA LEU A 119 -5.25 10.05 13.37
C LEU A 119 -5.19 10.95 12.11
N HIS A 120 -4.07 11.63 11.88
CA HIS A 120 -3.87 12.55 10.73
C HIS A 120 -2.91 12.00 9.66
N THR A 121 -2.77 10.68 9.61
CA THR A 121 -1.77 10.00 8.75
C THR A 121 -2.37 9.54 7.42
N SER A 122 -1.55 8.99 6.51
CA SER A 122 -2.04 8.27 5.33
C SER A 122 -3.01 7.13 5.67
N LEU A 123 -2.81 6.48 6.82
CA LEU A 123 -3.75 5.50 7.39
C LEU A 123 -5.08 6.18 7.78
N GLY A 124 -4.98 7.35 8.39
CA GLY A 124 -6.14 8.18 8.71
C GLY A 124 -6.97 8.53 7.50
N TYR A 125 -6.34 8.91 6.39
CA TYR A 125 -7.06 9.17 5.15
C TYR A 125 -7.84 7.93 4.67
N ASP A 126 -7.21 6.75 4.70
CA ASP A 126 -7.85 5.49 4.29
C ASP A 126 -9.06 5.15 5.18
N PHE A 127 -9.02 5.37 6.49
CA PHE A 127 -10.12 5.02 7.40
C PHE A 127 -11.14 6.13 7.68
N LYS A 128 -10.76 7.40 7.61
CA LYS A 128 -11.65 8.54 7.88
C LYS A 128 -12.34 9.02 6.63
N ASN A 129 -11.58 9.24 5.55
CA ASN A 129 -12.12 9.84 4.34
C ASN A 129 -12.75 8.80 3.42
N LEU A 130 -12.20 7.58 3.41
CA LEU A 130 -12.64 6.51 2.52
C LEU A 130 -13.29 5.33 3.23
N GLY A 131 -13.13 5.25 4.56
CA GLY A 131 -13.49 4.07 5.35
C GLY A 131 -14.95 3.69 5.17
N LEU A 132 -15.20 2.39 5.11
CA LEU A 132 -16.55 1.85 5.00
C LEU A 132 -16.94 1.26 6.36
N ASP A 133 -18.05 1.75 6.91
CA ASP A 133 -18.60 1.25 8.16
C ASP A 133 -19.20 -0.15 7.96
N LEU A 134 -18.73 -1.10 8.78
CA LEU A 134 -19.23 -2.48 8.79
C LEU A 134 -20.29 -2.71 9.87
N ALA A 135 -20.36 -1.86 10.90
CA ALA A 135 -21.28 -2.01 12.03
C ALA A 135 -22.67 -1.42 11.78
N GLY A 136 -22.81 -0.50 10.82
CA GLY A 136 -24.09 -0.02 10.29
C GLY A 136 -24.65 1.23 10.98
N HIS A 137 -23.83 1.94 11.75
CA HIS A 137 -24.19 3.16 12.48
C HIS A 137 -23.34 4.38 12.11
N GLY A 138 -22.55 4.30 11.04
CA GLY A 138 -21.63 5.33 10.59
C GLY A 138 -20.25 5.24 11.22
N LEU A 139 -19.33 6.11 10.77
CA LEU A 139 -17.97 6.22 11.31
C LEU A 139 -17.98 7.05 12.61
N PRO A 140 -16.99 6.87 13.50
CA PRO A 140 -16.83 7.75 14.66
C PRO A 140 -16.64 9.21 14.19
N GLU A 141 -17.01 10.17 15.04
CA GLU A 141 -16.82 11.60 14.74
C GLU A 141 -15.34 11.89 14.47
N HIS A 142 -15.03 12.58 13.36
CA HIS A 142 -13.67 12.90 12.98
C HIS A 142 -13.57 14.12 12.08
N THR A 143 -12.37 14.68 12.01
CA THR A 143 -11.98 15.63 10.96
C THR A 143 -11.37 14.87 9.78
N PRO A 144 -11.78 15.16 8.52
CA PRO A 144 -11.15 14.58 7.34
C PRO A 144 -9.64 14.83 7.32
N VAL A 145 -8.88 13.81 6.92
CA VAL A 145 -7.44 13.93 6.79
C VAL A 145 -7.09 14.53 5.45
N ARG A 146 -6.15 15.47 5.43
CA ARG A 146 -5.54 15.98 4.20
C ARG A 146 -4.18 15.32 4.02
N LEU A 147 -3.97 14.74 2.84
CA LEU A 147 -2.66 14.27 2.43
C LEU A 147 -1.91 15.37 1.69
N ASP A 148 -0.60 15.42 1.92
CA ASP A 148 0.35 16.30 1.26
C ASP A 148 1.37 15.50 0.43
N ASP A 149 2.23 16.24 -0.28
CA ASP A 149 3.24 15.68 -1.16
C ASP A 149 4.26 14.80 -0.40
N ARG A 150 4.44 14.99 0.91
CA ARG A 150 5.38 14.19 1.72
C ARG A 150 4.77 12.84 2.07
N ASP A 151 3.46 12.77 2.28
CA ASP A 151 2.75 11.50 2.43
C ASP A 151 2.92 10.62 1.19
N ALA A 152 2.72 11.22 0.01
CA ALA A 152 2.93 10.56 -1.27
C ALA A 152 4.38 10.06 -1.40
N TYR A 153 5.35 10.88 -0.99
CA TYR A 153 6.76 10.51 -1.05
C TYR A 153 7.16 9.40 -0.08
N GLU A 154 6.60 9.41 1.13
CA GLU A 154 6.79 8.34 2.10
C GLU A 154 6.29 7.00 1.56
N ILE A 155 5.09 7.01 0.97
CA ILE A 155 4.49 5.83 0.34
C ILE A 155 5.39 5.31 -0.79
N LEU A 156 5.92 6.20 -1.64
CA LEU A 156 6.86 5.83 -2.69
C LEU A 156 8.07 5.09 -2.10
N LEU A 157 8.73 5.69 -1.10
CA LEU A 157 9.95 5.13 -0.51
C LEU A 157 9.72 3.83 0.26
N TYR A 158 8.54 3.65 0.86
CA TYR A 158 8.14 2.35 1.41
C TYR A 158 8.15 1.25 0.34
N TYR A 159 7.58 1.51 -0.83
CA TYR A 159 7.55 0.51 -1.90
C TYR A 159 8.89 0.30 -2.61
N VAL A 160 9.79 1.29 -2.56
CA VAL A 160 11.20 1.10 -2.94
C VAL A 160 11.89 0.13 -1.98
N GLN A 161 11.71 0.28 -0.66
CA GLN A 161 12.22 -0.69 0.31
C GLN A 161 11.64 -2.08 0.05
N ALA A 162 10.37 -2.14 -0.33
CA ALA A 162 9.71 -3.39 -0.65
C ALA A 162 10.30 -4.09 -1.87
N HIS A 163 10.73 -3.35 -2.89
CA HIS A 163 11.48 -3.91 -4.01
C HIS A 163 12.74 -4.65 -3.56
N TYR A 164 13.50 -4.03 -2.67
CA TYR A 164 14.75 -4.60 -2.15
C TYR A 164 14.53 -5.78 -1.23
N TRP A 165 13.62 -5.69 -0.24
CA TRP A 165 13.42 -6.81 0.70
C TRP A 165 12.84 -8.06 0.03
N HIS A 166 12.29 -7.93 -1.18
CA HIS A 166 11.79 -9.05 -1.98
C HIS A 166 12.85 -9.61 -2.93
N ASP A 167 14.05 -9.03 -2.92
CA ASP A 167 15.23 -9.44 -3.68
C ASP A 167 14.97 -9.52 -5.19
N LEU A 168 14.21 -8.55 -5.71
CA LEU A 168 13.70 -8.59 -7.09
C LEU A 168 14.81 -8.45 -8.15
N ASN A 169 15.84 -7.64 -7.90
CA ASN A 169 16.96 -7.51 -8.83
C ASN A 169 17.74 -8.83 -8.96
N THR A 170 18.06 -9.49 -7.84
CA THR A 170 18.74 -10.80 -7.84
C THR A 170 17.92 -11.86 -8.55
N LYS A 171 16.62 -11.94 -8.28
CA LYS A 171 15.71 -12.87 -8.97
C LYS A 171 15.68 -12.61 -10.48
N TRP A 172 15.63 -11.34 -10.87
CA TRP A 172 15.64 -10.98 -12.28
C TRP A 172 16.96 -11.35 -12.97
N LEU A 173 18.10 -11.07 -12.34
CA LEU A 173 19.43 -11.45 -12.80
C LEU A 173 19.59 -12.98 -12.94
N ALA A 174 18.94 -13.74 -12.07
CA ALA A 174 18.90 -15.20 -12.14
C ALA A 174 17.95 -15.74 -13.23
N GLY A 175 17.30 -14.87 -14.01
CA GLY A 175 16.35 -15.27 -15.05
C GLY A 175 15.03 -15.81 -14.50
N CYS A 176 14.59 -15.36 -13.32
CA CYS A 176 13.31 -15.77 -12.75
C CYS A 176 12.15 -15.31 -13.64
N ASP A 177 11.46 -16.26 -14.27
CA ASP A 177 10.32 -16.01 -15.14
C ASP A 177 9.07 -16.72 -14.62
N THR A 178 8.65 -16.35 -13.41
CA THR A 178 7.46 -16.90 -12.77
C THR A 178 6.34 -15.87 -12.74
N ALA A 179 5.08 -16.32 -12.83
CA ALA A 179 3.93 -15.42 -12.69
C ALA A 179 3.95 -14.65 -11.35
N GLN A 180 4.39 -15.30 -10.26
CA GLN A 180 4.52 -14.65 -8.95
C GLN A 180 5.52 -13.49 -8.96
N PHE A 181 6.68 -13.67 -9.59
CA PHE A 181 7.68 -12.62 -9.73
C PHE A 181 7.12 -11.42 -10.49
N HIS A 182 6.49 -11.66 -11.65
CA HIS A 182 5.94 -10.57 -12.47
C HIS A 182 4.74 -9.87 -11.82
N LEU A 183 3.89 -10.61 -11.09
CA LEU A 183 2.80 -10.04 -10.29
C LEU A 183 3.33 -9.13 -9.18
N LEU A 184 4.45 -9.50 -8.55
CA LEU A 184 5.07 -8.68 -7.51
C LEU A 184 5.68 -7.39 -8.08
N VAL A 185 6.39 -7.49 -9.22
CA VAL A 185 6.92 -6.31 -9.94
C VAL A 185 5.78 -5.40 -10.38
N ASN A 186 4.72 -5.94 -10.97
CA ASN A 186 3.51 -5.19 -11.36
C ASN A 186 2.86 -4.49 -10.17
N ARG A 187 2.72 -5.18 -9.02
CA ARG A 187 2.20 -4.56 -7.78
C ARG A 187 3.04 -3.35 -7.40
N LEU A 188 4.36 -3.45 -7.39
CA LEU A 188 5.24 -2.34 -7.03
C LEU A 188 5.20 -1.20 -8.05
N CYS A 189 5.11 -1.51 -9.35
CA CYS A 189 4.93 -0.52 -10.40
C CYS A 189 3.64 0.30 -10.19
N ILE A 190 2.50 -0.37 -9.97
CA ILE A 190 1.22 0.30 -9.66
C ILE A 190 1.36 1.20 -8.43
N LYS A 191 2.12 0.77 -7.42
CA LYS A 191 2.34 1.56 -6.20
C LYS A 191 3.20 2.80 -6.44
N VAL A 192 4.26 2.71 -7.24
CA VAL A 192 5.08 3.86 -7.67
C VAL A 192 4.24 4.86 -8.45
N LEU A 193 3.46 4.36 -9.42
CA LEU A 193 2.59 5.20 -10.24
C LEU A 193 1.53 5.90 -9.39
N ARG A 194 0.89 5.19 -8.45
CA ARG A 194 -0.09 5.76 -7.51
C ARG A 194 0.53 6.83 -6.62
N ALA A 195 1.68 6.54 -6.00
CA ALA A 195 2.36 7.52 -5.15
C ALA A 195 2.69 8.79 -5.92
N THR A 196 3.09 8.68 -7.18
CA THR A 196 3.32 9.83 -8.07
C THR A 196 2.02 10.56 -8.39
N ALA A 197 0.93 9.82 -8.68
CA ALA A 197 -0.37 10.36 -9.03
C ALA A 197 -1.04 11.13 -7.89
N MET A 198 -0.70 10.82 -6.64
CA MET A 198 -1.20 11.55 -5.46
C MET A 198 -0.81 13.03 -5.47
N LEU A 199 0.29 13.40 -6.15
CA LEU A 199 0.67 14.80 -6.36
C LEU A 199 -0.34 15.58 -7.20
N ASP A 200 -1.14 14.87 -8.01
CA ASP A 200 -2.19 15.42 -8.84
C ASP A 200 -3.60 15.18 -8.23
N GLY A 201 -3.67 14.66 -7.00
CA GLY A 201 -4.93 14.38 -6.28
C GLY A 201 -5.59 13.04 -6.64
N ALA A 202 -4.91 12.14 -7.34
CA ALA A 202 -5.39 10.78 -7.61
C ALA A 202 -5.02 9.84 -6.46
N TYR A 203 -6.01 9.38 -5.68
CA TYR A 203 -5.78 8.58 -4.47
C TYR A 203 -6.02 7.07 -4.66
N ALA A 204 -6.68 6.68 -5.76
CA ALA A 204 -6.88 5.30 -6.21
C ALA A 204 -6.20 5.04 -7.57
N HIS A 205 -5.93 3.77 -7.90
CA HIS A 205 -5.31 3.38 -9.17
C HIS A 205 -6.20 3.72 -10.39
N HIS A 206 -7.52 3.76 -10.20
CA HIS A 206 -8.50 4.02 -11.27
C HIS A 206 -8.96 5.49 -11.34
N ASP A 207 -8.38 6.40 -10.55
CA ASP A 207 -8.68 7.84 -10.61
C ASP A 207 -8.01 8.50 -11.85
N PHE A 208 -8.12 7.89 -13.03
CA PHE A 208 -7.39 8.26 -14.24
C PHE A 208 -7.60 9.71 -14.66
N ALA A 209 -8.78 10.27 -14.39
CA ALA A 209 -9.13 11.66 -14.71
C ALA A 209 -8.31 12.68 -13.91
N SER A 210 -7.78 12.28 -12.74
CA SER A 210 -6.95 13.11 -11.88
C SER A 210 -5.45 12.89 -12.14
N MET A 211 -5.07 11.95 -13.01
CA MET A 211 -3.65 11.65 -13.29
C MET A 211 -3.15 12.45 -14.50
N ALA A 212 -1.86 12.79 -14.51
CA ALA A 212 -1.20 13.23 -15.73
C ALA A 212 -1.37 12.19 -16.86
N PRO A 213 -1.54 12.60 -18.15
CA PRO A 213 -1.88 11.66 -19.23
C PRO A 213 -0.93 10.47 -19.36
N HIS A 214 0.38 10.71 -19.39
CA HIS A 214 1.40 9.66 -19.47
C HIS A 214 1.33 8.67 -18.31
N LEU A 215 1.07 9.17 -17.09
CA LEU A 215 0.93 8.35 -15.89
C LEU A 215 -0.33 7.49 -15.95
N SER A 216 -1.44 8.06 -16.46
CA SER A 216 -2.69 7.34 -16.65
C SER A 216 -2.53 6.19 -17.65
N GLU A 217 -1.74 6.36 -18.71
CA GLU A 217 -1.46 5.33 -19.71
C GLU A 217 -0.63 4.19 -19.12
N GLN A 218 0.44 4.53 -18.38
CA GLN A 218 1.26 3.55 -17.66
C GLN A 218 0.42 2.75 -16.64
N MET A 219 -0.42 3.43 -15.86
CA MET A 219 -1.31 2.79 -14.89
C MET A 219 -2.31 1.85 -15.58
N ARG A 220 -2.92 2.26 -16.70
CA ARG A 220 -3.82 1.40 -17.49
C ARG A 220 -3.10 0.17 -18.02
N ALA A 221 -1.86 0.30 -18.47
CA ALA A 221 -1.06 -0.83 -18.95
C ALA A 221 -0.79 -1.85 -17.83
N GLU A 222 -0.36 -1.39 -16.65
CA GLU A 222 -0.13 -2.26 -15.50
C GLU A 222 -1.43 -2.94 -15.02
N LEU A 223 -2.54 -2.21 -14.96
CA LEU A 223 -3.83 -2.77 -14.54
C LEU A 223 -4.35 -3.81 -15.55
N ARG A 224 -4.22 -3.55 -16.86
CA ARG A 224 -4.60 -4.50 -17.91
C ARG A 224 -3.82 -5.80 -17.84
N TRP A 225 -2.50 -5.72 -17.65
CA TRP A 225 -1.67 -6.91 -17.50
C TRP A 225 -2.05 -7.68 -16.23
N ARG A 226 -2.34 -6.98 -15.12
CA ARG A 226 -2.75 -7.61 -13.86
C ARG A 226 -4.06 -8.39 -13.96
N THR A 227 -5.02 -7.90 -14.75
CA THR A 227 -6.32 -8.56 -14.95
C THR A 227 -6.23 -9.83 -15.79
N ASP A 228 -5.20 -9.94 -16.64
CA ASP A 228 -4.96 -11.07 -17.52
C ASP A 228 -3.45 -11.40 -17.56
N PRO A 229 -2.94 -12.10 -16.52
CA PRO A 229 -1.53 -12.46 -16.44
C PRO A 229 -1.14 -13.61 -17.39
N THR A 230 -2.00 -13.96 -18.36
CA THR A 230 -1.65 -14.89 -19.45
C THR A 230 -0.96 -14.19 -20.61
N GLN A 231 -1.03 -12.85 -20.67
CA GLN A 231 -0.28 -12.03 -21.61
C GLN A 231 1.23 -12.15 -21.35
N PRO A 232 2.08 -11.94 -22.37
CA PRO A 232 3.53 -11.92 -22.18
C PRO A 232 3.93 -11.02 -21.00
N PRO A 233 4.86 -11.47 -20.14
CA PRO A 233 5.30 -10.65 -19.02
C PRO A 233 5.86 -9.30 -19.47
N LEU A 234 5.51 -8.25 -18.73
CA LEU A 234 6.10 -6.94 -18.92
C LEU A 234 7.55 -6.92 -18.42
N ASP A 235 8.44 -6.21 -19.12
CA ASP A 235 9.85 -6.05 -18.73
C ASP A 235 9.98 -5.51 -17.29
N PRO A 236 10.65 -6.22 -16.36
CA PRO A 236 10.85 -5.74 -15.00
C PRO A 236 11.59 -4.40 -14.91
N GLY A 237 12.38 -4.05 -15.93
CA GLY A 237 13.10 -2.78 -16.03
C GLY A 237 12.20 -1.53 -16.04
N ARG A 238 10.91 -1.68 -16.33
CA ARG A 238 9.95 -0.57 -16.24
C ARG A 238 9.80 -0.01 -14.83
N PHE A 239 10.04 -0.81 -13.79
CA PHE A 239 10.04 -0.34 -12.40
C PHE A 239 11.03 0.82 -12.21
N TRP A 240 12.25 0.67 -12.74
CA TRP A 240 13.29 1.69 -12.66
C TRP A 240 12.97 2.93 -13.48
N HIS A 241 12.30 2.77 -14.63
CA HIS A 241 11.81 3.90 -15.43
C HIS A 241 10.74 4.69 -14.67
N TYR A 242 9.71 4.03 -14.15
CA TYR A 242 8.66 4.68 -13.38
C TYR A 242 9.22 5.37 -12.13
N LEU A 243 10.19 4.74 -11.46
CA LEU A 243 10.81 5.31 -10.27
C LEU A 243 11.67 6.53 -10.60
N HIS A 244 12.40 6.51 -11.71
CA HIS A 244 13.14 7.67 -12.19
C HIS A 244 12.22 8.87 -12.46
N ASP A 245 11.11 8.64 -13.17
CA ASP A 245 10.13 9.68 -13.50
C ASP A 245 9.42 10.19 -12.25
N ALA A 246 9.08 9.31 -11.31
CA ALA A 246 8.54 9.67 -10.01
C ALA A 246 9.50 10.62 -9.27
N PHE A 247 10.79 10.28 -9.16
CA PHE A 247 11.76 11.14 -8.49
C PHE A 247 11.86 12.52 -9.13
N ARG A 248 11.87 12.60 -10.47
CA ARG A 248 11.88 13.90 -11.17
C ARG A 248 10.63 14.72 -10.86
N ARG A 249 9.45 14.08 -10.78
CA ARG A 249 8.20 14.75 -10.44
C ARG A 249 8.23 15.29 -9.02
N PHE A 250 8.69 14.51 -8.05
CA PHE A 250 8.87 14.96 -6.67
C PHE A 250 9.90 16.08 -6.55
N ASP A 251 11.02 16.02 -7.28
CA ASP A 251 12.00 17.10 -7.30
C ASP A 251 11.39 18.41 -7.79
N TYR A 252 10.58 18.36 -8.85
CA TYR A 252 9.87 19.53 -9.35
C TYR A 252 8.96 20.15 -8.28
N VAL A 253 8.17 19.32 -7.60
CA VAL A 253 7.25 19.75 -6.54
C VAL A 253 8.01 20.32 -5.33
N PHE A 254 9.15 19.71 -4.96
CA PHE A 254 9.95 20.14 -3.82
C PHE A 254 10.98 21.24 -4.12
N GLY A 255 11.12 21.66 -5.38
CA GLY A 255 12.13 22.63 -5.82
C GLY A 255 13.56 22.08 -5.86
N GLY A 256 13.73 20.76 -5.97
CA GLY A 256 15.00 20.06 -6.09
C GLY A 256 15.00 18.71 -5.35
N PRO A 257 16.12 17.95 -5.41
CA PRO A 257 16.27 16.71 -4.67
C PRO A 257 16.21 16.94 -3.16
N ARG A 258 15.28 16.27 -2.47
CA ARG A 258 15.04 16.43 -1.02
C ARG A 258 15.05 15.08 -0.28
N PRO A 259 16.22 14.52 0.04
CA PRO A 259 16.31 13.35 0.93
C PRO A 259 15.80 13.66 2.35
N ASP A 260 15.72 14.95 2.72
CA ASP A 260 15.14 15.46 3.96
C ASP A 260 13.61 15.62 3.90
N ALA A 261 12.96 15.53 2.73
CA ALA A 261 11.51 15.66 2.62
C ALA A 261 10.77 14.70 3.55
N VAL A 262 11.36 13.53 3.80
CA VAL A 262 10.86 12.52 4.74
C VAL A 262 10.99 12.95 6.20
N ARG A 263 12.10 13.60 6.58
CA ARG A 263 12.35 14.10 7.95
C ARG A 263 11.53 15.33 8.31
N LEU A 264 11.02 16.03 7.31
CA LEU A 264 10.15 17.19 7.48
C LEU A 264 8.66 16.81 7.34
N SER A 265 8.34 15.52 7.27
CA SER A 265 6.96 15.06 7.39
C SER A 265 6.49 15.23 8.84
N ARG A 266 5.17 15.37 9.02
CA ARG A 266 4.53 15.41 10.34
C ARG A 266 4.82 14.18 11.21
N TYR A 267 5.29 13.08 10.62
CA TYR A 267 5.54 11.82 11.30
C TYR A 267 6.95 11.70 11.88
N ALA A 268 7.91 12.41 11.30
CA ALA A 268 9.33 12.28 11.62
C ALA A 268 9.75 12.87 12.99
N VAL A 269 8.83 13.53 13.70
CA VAL A 269 9.06 14.11 15.03
C VAL A 269 9.04 13.07 16.16
N THR A 270 8.50 11.88 15.91
CA THR A 270 8.46 10.77 16.87
C THR A 270 9.71 9.89 16.75
N ASN A 271 10.01 9.09 17.79
CA ASN A 271 11.10 8.10 17.72
C ASN A 271 10.91 7.13 16.54
N SER A 272 9.70 6.60 16.35
CA SER A 272 9.35 5.76 15.20
C SER A 272 9.56 6.49 13.87
N GLY A 273 9.15 7.76 13.81
CA GLY A 273 9.38 8.65 12.66
C GLY A 273 10.85 8.81 12.29
N GLN A 274 11.72 8.96 13.29
CA GLN A 274 13.15 9.10 13.07
C GLN A 274 13.79 7.80 12.54
N VAL A 275 13.36 6.64 13.04
CA VAL A 275 13.78 5.32 12.55
C VAL A 275 13.38 5.16 11.08
N ILE A 276 12.11 5.40 10.74
CA ILE A 276 11.63 5.29 9.36
C ILE A 276 12.31 6.29 8.43
N ALA A 277 12.51 7.53 8.87
CA ALA A 277 13.20 8.52 8.05
C ALA A 277 14.66 8.14 7.73
N ARG A 278 15.32 7.34 8.57
CA ARG A 278 16.65 6.79 8.28
C ARG A 278 16.57 5.77 7.14
N HIS A 279 15.66 4.81 7.20
CA HIS A 279 15.52 3.79 6.15
C HIS A 279 15.07 4.39 4.81
N HIS A 280 14.14 5.34 4.85
CA HIS A 280 13.72 6.08 3.67
C HIS A 280 14.85 6.87 3.00
N ARG A 281 15.75 7.46 3.77
CA ARG A 281 16.93 8.13 3.20
C ARG A 281 17.84 7.15 2.47
N ILE A 282 18.13 6.00 3.08
CA ILE A 282 18.96 4.96 2.45
C ILE A 282 18.30 4.48 1.15
N ALA A 283 16.99 4.24 1.17
CA ALA A 283 16.21 3.85 0.00
C ALA A 283 16.23 4.94 -1.09
N HIS A 284 16.06 6.20 -0.70
CA HIS A 284 16.15 7.36 -1.60
C HIS A 284 17.51 7.41 -2.31
N ASP A 285 18.60 7.44 -1.54
CA ASP A 285 19.95 7.66 -2.06
C ASP A 285 20.35 6.53 -3.01
N LEU A 286 20.02 5.29 -2.64
CA LEU A 286 20.28 4.11 -3.45
C LEU A 286 19.43 4.11 -4.73
N ALA A 287 18.11 4.12 -4.59
CA ALA A 287 17.20 3.85 -5.69
C ALA A 287 17.21 4.97 -6.74
N ARG A 288 17.45 6.22 -6.32
CA ARG A 288 17.59 7.34 -7.26
C ARG A 288 18.78 7.15 -8.21
N GLN A 289 19.93 6.74 -7.67
CA GLN A 289 21.13 6.52 -8.47
C GLN A 289 21.00 5.28 -9.36
N VAL A 290 20.39 4.21 -8.85
CA VAL A 290 20.12 2.99 -9.63
C VAL A 290 19.15 3.27 -10.77
N ALA A 291 18.04 3.98 -10.51
CA ALA A 291 17.06 4.34 -11.53
C ALA A 291 17.68 5.23 -12.63
N ALA A 292 18.50 6.21 -12.25
CA ALA A 292 19.20 7.06 -13.21
C ALA A 292 20.19 6.28 -14.08
N ALA A 293 20.94 5.35 -13.49
CA ALA A 293 21.87 4.51 -14.25
C ALA A 293 21.12 3.58 -15.22
N TRP A 294 20.02 2.96 -14.77
CA TRP A 294 19.17 2.12 -15.60
C TRP A 294 18.62 2.86 -16.81
N VAL A 295 18.07 4.06 -16.61
CA VAL A 295 17.52 4.88 -17.71
C VAL A 295 18.62 5.33 -18.67
N ALA A 296 19.83 5.61 -18.17
CA ALA A 296 20.96 5.99 -19.02
C ALA A 296 21.47 4.82 -19.88
N LYS A 297 21.47 3.61 -19.33
CA LYS A 297 21.89 2.39 -20.02
C LYS A 297 21.15 1.17 -19.44
N PRO A 298 20.06 0.70 -20.08
CA PRO A 298 19.27 -0.42 -19.58
C PRO A 298 19.99 -1.74 -19.89
N ASP A 299 21.00 -2.05 -19.10
CA ASP A 299 21.78 -3.29 -19.16
C ASP A 299 21.64 -4.04 -17.84
N LEU A 300 20.97 -5.19 -17.89
CA LEU A 300 20.76 -6.05 -16.73
C LEU A 300 22.08 -6.55 -16.14
N GLY A 301 23.09 -6.83 -16.96
CA GLY A 301 24.39 -7.30 -16.48
C GLY A 301 25.15 -6.23 -15.69
N GLU A 302 24.96 -4.96 -16.02
CA GLU A 302 25.61 -3.83 -15.33
C GLU A 302 24.86 -3.37 -14.08
N LEU A 303 23.54 -3.65 -13.99
CA LEU A 303 22.69 -3.24 -12.86
C LEU A 303 23.24 -3.72 -11.51
N ALA A 304 23.71 -4.97 -11.42
CA ALA A 304 24.32 -5.53 -10.21
C ALA A 304 25.59 -4.79 -9.79
N THR A 305 26.48 -4.48 -10.74
CA THR A 305 27.73 -3.76 -10.47
C THR A 305 27.45 -2.33 -10.03
N VAL A 306 26.51 -1.66 -10.70
CA VAL A 306 26.09 -0.29 -10.38
C VAL A 306 25.46 -0.22 -9.00
N GLU A 307 24.53 -1.13 -8.69
CA GLU A 307 23.89 -1.21 -7.38
C GLU A 307 24.91 -1.44 -6.27
N ALA A 308 25.84 -2.38 -6.44
CA ALA A 308 26.89 -2.65 -5.45
C ALA A 308 27.80 -1.43 -5.23
N ALA A 309 28.18 -0.72 -6.29
CA ALA A 309 28.99 0.48 -6.20
C ALA A 309 28.27 1.64 -5.48
N ILE A 310 26.97 1.81 -5.75
CA ILE A 310 26.13 2.81 -5.08
C ILE A 310 25.93 2.43 -3.61
N TRP A 311 25.66 1.15 -3.32
CA TRP A 311 25.46 0.65 -1.96
C TRP A 311 26.67 0.92 -1.07
N SER A 312 27.87 0.63 -1.56
CA SER A 312 29.14 0.94 -0.87
C SER A 312 29.26 2.44 -0.55
N ARG A 313 28.85 3.31 -1.47
CA ARG A 313 28.87 4.77 -1.27
C ARG A 313 27.85 5.22 -0.23
N VAL A 314 26.61 4.74 -0.31
CA VAL A 314 25.51 5.12 0.60
C VAL A 314 25.81 4.67 2.04
N THR A 315 26.41 3.49 2.20
CA THR A 315 26.72 2.92 3.52
C THR A 315 28.10 3.32 4.05
N GLY A 316 28.94 3.98 3.24
CA GLY A 316 30.32 4.29 3.58
C GLY A 316 31.22 3.05 3.70
N TRP A 317 30.80 1.92 3.13
CA TRP A 317 31.51 0.64 3.24
C TRP A 317 32.55 0.49 2.14
N ALA A 318 33.79 0.16 2.54
CA ALA A 318 34.95 0.03 1.64
C ALA A 318 35.49 -1.41 1.50
N GLY A 319 34.73 -2.44 1.92
CA GLY A 319 34.96 -3.80 1.40
C GLY A 319 35.78 -4.80 2.23
N THR A 320 36.05 -4.63 3.52
CA THR A 320 36.90 -5.59 4.28
C THR A 320 36.14 -6.69 5.07
N LYS A 321 34.83 -6.57 5.25
CA LYS A 321 33.92 -7.60 5.80
C LYS A 321 32.58 -7.50 5.08
N PRO A 322 31.90 -8.60 4.69
CA PRO A 322 30.67 -8.50 3.91
C PRO A 322 29.58 -7.78 4.71
N ALA A 323 29.29 -6.53 4.34
CA ALA A 323 28.03 -5.91 4.70
C ALA A 323 26.92 -6.60 3.90
N PRO A 324 25.71 -6.74 4.45
CA PRO A 324 24.58 -7.22 3.67
C PRO A 324 24.40 -6.30 2.45
N GLY A 325 24.18 -6.87 1.26
CA GLY A 325 23.71 -6.12 0.10
C GLY A 325 22.36 -5.44 0.40
N PRO A 326 21.88 -4.53 -0.45
CA PRO A 326 20.67 -3.77 -0.19
C PRO A 326 19.46 -4.65 0.10
N SER A 327 19.26 -5.74 -0.64
CA SER A 327 18.19 -6.71 -0.37
C SER A 327 18.28 -7.31 1.03
N ALA A 328 19.47 -7.77 1.43
CA ALA A 328 19.69 -8.36 2.75
C ALA A 328 19.53 -7.33 3.89
N TYR A 329 19.91 -6.07 3.65
CA TYR A 329 19.68 -4.98 4.60
C TYR A 329 18.18 -4.74 4.83
N PHE A 330 17.41 -4.49 3.78
CA PHE A 330 15.98 -4.19 3.92
C PHE A 330 15.18 -5.41 4.39
N ALA A 331 15.59 -6.63 4.03
CA ALA A 331 14.99 -7.85 4.58
C ALA A 331 15.23 -7.98 6.09
N ALA A 332 16.44 -7.70 6.58
CA ALA A 332 16.74 -7.80 8.01
C ALA A 332 15.98 -6.77 8.86
N HIS A 333 15.61 -5.63 8.27
CA HIS A 333 14.88 -4.55 8.94
C HIS A 333 13.40 -4.52 8.57
N GLN A 334 12.88 -5.50 7.80
CA GLN A 334 11.50 -5.49 7.31
C GLN A 334 10.48 -5.32 8.44
N ARG A 335 10.63 -6.10 9.52
CA ARG A 335 9.73 -6.05 10.67
C ARG A 335 9.82 -4.71 11.39
N GLU A 336 11.03 -4.21 11.64
CA GLU A 336 11.24 -2.89 12.26
C GLU A 336 10.59 -1.76 11.43
N ILE A 337 10.81 -1.77 10.11
CA ILE A 337 10.21 -0.79 9.19
C ILE A 337 8.69 -0.88 9.23
N HIS A 338 8.13 -2.09 9.20
CA HIS A 338 6.69 -2.30 9.23
C HIS A 338 6.07 -1.83 10.56
N ASP A 339 6.63 -2.28 11.69
CA ASP A 339 6.13 -1.98 13.03
C ASP A 339 6.22 -0.48 13.33
N HIS A 340 7.32 0.18 12.97
CA HIS A 340 7.44 1.63 13.17
C HIS A 340 6.56 2.45 12.21
N LEU A 341 6.31 1.99 10.98
CA LEU A 341 5.31 2.62 10.11
C LEU A 341 3.90 2.48 10.69
N LEU A 342 3.54 1.31 11.24
CA LEU A 342 2.28 1.14 11.94
C LEU A 342 2.21 2.03 13.19
N ALA A 343 3.27 2.09 13.98
CA ALA A 343 3.34 2.94 15.16
C ALA A 343 3.20 4.43 14.80
N MET A 344 3.90 4.93 13.77
CA MET A 344 3.73 6.30 13.26
C MET A 344 2.31 6.57 12.77
N LYS A 345 1.65 5.53 12.25
CA LYS A 345 0.29 5.65 11.76
C LYS A 345 -0.72 5.65 12.89
N VAL A 346 -0.56 4.89 13.96
CA VAL A 346 -1.54 4.78 15.05
C VAL A 346 -1.27 5.75 16.21
N GLN A 347 0.00 6.07 16.49
CA GLN A 347 0.41 6.96 17.56
C GLN A 347 0.56 8.38 17.02
N THR A 348 -0.36 9.26 17.39
CA THR A 348 -0.13 10.71 17.33
C THR A 348 -0.03 11.18 18.78
N THR A 349 1.11 11.80 19.09
CA THR A 349 1.49 12.31 20.43
C THR A 349 0.43 13.14 21.10
#